data_AF-A0A5R2N2D4-F1
#
_entry.id   AF-A0A5R2N2D4-F1
#
_cell.length_a   1.000
_cell.length_b   1.000
_cell.length_c   1.000
_cell.angle_alpha   90.00
_cell.angle_beta   90.00
_cell.angle_gamma   90.00
#
_symmetry.space_group_name_H-M   'P 1'
#
loop_
_entity.id
_entity.type
_entity.pdbx_description
1 polymer ?
#
loop_
_entity_poly.entity_id
_entity_poly.type
_entity_poly.pdbx_seq_one_letter_code
_entity_poly.pdbx_strand_id
1 'polypeptide(L)'
;YGQFDPALFPTAEWRECNRMALAVLEIRNWASDMVDRDDPLLIEQIQARLLPRRGIFANPDEIIVTLGAQNALYMLASLLMTKGSKVAMEDPGYPDARSIFRLAGADIEPVPVDQSGIVTSSIPNDSGFVFVTPSHHCPTMVPLSAERRQDLLAR
;
A
#
# COMPACT_ATOMS: atom_id res chain seq x y z
N TYR A 1 -18.88 -5.01 -1.80
CA TYR A 1 -18.87 -5.76 -3.06
C TYR A 1 -17.43 -6.05 -3.43
N GLY A 2 -17.09 -7.33 -3.53
CA GLY A 2 -15.73 -7.84 -3.71
C GLY A 2 -15.73 -9.38 -3.74
N GLN A 3 -16.85 -9.97 -4.16
CA GLN A 3 -16.93 -11.41 -4.33
C GLN A 3 -16.10 -11.76 -5.55
N PHE A 4 -15.22 -12.74 -5.38
CA PHE A 4 -14.48 -13.29 -6.50
C PHE A 4 -15.43 -14.11 -7.38
N ASP A 5 -15.11 -14.23 -8.67
CA ASP A 5 -15.79 -15.16 -9.55
C ASP A 5 -15.30 -16.59 -9.23
N PRO A 6 -16.16 -17.51 -8.76
CA PRO A 6 -15.76 -18.87 -8.44
C PRO A 6 -15.19 -19.64 -9.63
N ALA A 7 -15.57 -19.28 -10.87
CA ALA A 7 -15.06 -19.92 -12.08
C ALA A 7 -13.62 -19.48 -12.41
N LEU A 8 -13.18 -18.33 -11.90
CA LEU A 8 -11.83 -17.80 -12.11
C LEU A 8 -10.87 -18.13 -10.96
N PHE A 9 -11.38 -18.59 -9.83
CA PHE A 9 -10.54 -18.94 -8.69
C PHE A 9 -9.85 -20.30 -8.92
N PRO A 10 -8.50 -20.36 -8.89
CA PRO A 10 -7.73 -21.57 -9.19
C PRO A 10 -7.79 -22.54 -8.01
N THR A 11 -8.95 -23.17 -7.80
CA THR A 11 -9.24 -23.98 -6.61
C THR A 11 -8.32 -25.20 -6.51
N ALA A 12 -8.01 -25.84 -7.64
CA ALA A 12 -7.17 -27.03 -7.67
C ALA A 12 -5.72 -26.72 -7.27
N GLU A 13 -5.16 -25.65 -7.84
CA GLU A 13 -3.82 -25.14 -7.55
C GLU A 13 -3.75 -24.61 -6.12
N TRP A 14 -4.76 -23.86 -5.67
CA TRP A 14 -4.84 -23.37 -4.29
C TRP A 14 -4.81 -24.50 -3.27
N ARG A 15 -5.57 -25.58 -3.54
CA ARG A 15 -5.59 -26.77 -2.69
C ARG A 15 -4.23 -27.45 -2.64
N GLU A 16 -3.53 -27.54 -3.78
CA GLU A 16 -2.20 -28.13 -3.82
C GLU A 16 -1.17 -27.28 -3.05
N CYS A 17 -1.18 -25.96 -3.24
CA CYS A 17 -0.35 -25.03 -2.47
C CYS A 17 -0.63 -25.15 -0.96
N ASN A 18 -1.90 -25.27 -0.56
CA ASN A 18 -2.27 -25.44 0.84
C ASN A 18 -1.76 -26.77 1.40
N ARG A 19 -1.86 -27.86 0.63
CA ARG A 19 -1.31 -29.18 1.02
C ARG A 19 0.20 -29.12 1.22
N MET A 20 0.91 -28.40 0.35
CA MET A 20 2.37 -28.20 0.47
C MET A 20 2.73 -27.36 1.69
N ALA A 21 2.07 -26.21 1.89
CA ALA A 21 2.34 -25.30 3.02
C ALA A 21 1.98 -25.91 4.39
N LEU A 22 1.03 -26.84 4.43
CA LEU A 22 0.61 -27.56 5.64
C LEU A 22 1.33 -28.92 5.81
N ALA A 23 2.37 -29.20 5.03
CA ALA A 23 3.21 -30.38 5.28
C ALA A 23 3.87 -30.25 6.66
N VAL A 24 3.98 -31.37 7.39
CA VAL A 24 4.47 -31.39 8.79
C VAL A 24 5.83 -30.70 8.96
N LEU A 25 6.72 -30.83 7.96
CA LEU A 25 8.01 -30.17 7.98
C LEU A 25 7.89 -28.64 7.84
N GLU A 26 7.02 -28.16 6.94
CA GLU A 26 6.79 -26.74 6.71
C GLU A 26 6.11 -26.07 7.91
N ILE A 27 5.18 -26.76 8.57
CA ILE A 27 4.55 -26.26 9.80
C ILE A 27 5.61 -25.88 10.84
N ARG A 28 6.68 -26.67 10.98
CA ARG A 28 7.76 -26.36 11.93
C ARG A 28 8.53 -25.10 11.54
N ASN A 29 8.60 -24.78 10.25
CA ASN A 29 9.30 -23.59 9.76
C ASN A 29 8.49 -22.33 10.06
N TRP A 30 7.24 -22.26 9.58
CA TRP A 30 6.43 -21.04 9.70
C TRP A 30 5.78 -20.87 11.09
N ALA A 31 5.60 -21.94 11.88
CA ALA A 31 5.07 -21.84 13.24
C ALA A 31 6.16 -21.52 14.29
N SER A 32 7.43 -21.44 13.87
CA SER A 32 8.49 -20.98 14.75
C SER A 32 8.36 -19.47 15.01
N ASP A 33 8.74 -19.03 16.21
CA ASP A 33 8.68 -17.60 16.56
C ASP A 33 9.68 -16.81 15.70
N MET A 34 9.16 -16.06 14.74
CA MET A 34 9.92 -15.07 13.98
C MET A 34 9.59 -13.68 14.52
N VAL A 35 10.40 -13.19 15.46
CA VAL A 35 10.11 -11.96 16.21
C VAL A 35 10.27 -10.71 15.33
N ASP A 36 11.35 -10.65 14.55
CA ASP A 36 11.73 -9.45 13.78
C ASP A 36 11.78 -9.71 12.26
N ARG A 37 11.22 -10.82 11.79
CA ARG A 37 11.33 -11.24 10.38
C ARG A 37 10.04 -11.84 9.87
N ASP A 38 9.70 -11.46 8.64
CA ASP A 38 8.68 -12.14 7.86
C ASP A 38 9.21 -13.45 7.25
N ASP A 39 8.29 -14.28 6.77
CA ASP A 39 8.64 -15.54 6.10
C ASP A 39 9.54 -15.28 4.88
N PRO A 40 10.77 -15.82 4.84
CA PRO A 40 11.74 -15.51 3.81
C PRO A 40 11.31 -16.00 2.41
N LEU A 41 10.55 -17.09 2.33
CA LEU A 41 10.04 -17.61 1.05
C LEU A 41 8.94 -16.69 0.52
N LEU A 42 8.07 -16.17 1.40
CA LEU A 42 7.06 -15.19 1.01
C LEU A 42 7.71 -13.91 0.50
N ILE A 43 8.71 -13.38 1.20
CA ILE A 43 9.47 -12.20 0.77
C ILE A 43 10.11 -12.44 -0.60
N GLU A 44 10.76 -13.59 -0.81
CA GLU A 44 11.33 -13.96 -2.11
C GLU A 44 10.27 -13.96 -3.22
N GLN A 45 9.10 -14.57 -2.99
CA GLN A 45 8.05 -14.61 -4.00
C GLN A 45 7.46 -13.22 -4.29
N ILE A 46 7.30 -12.35 -3.28
CA ILE A 46 6.87 -10.96 -3.47
C ILE A 46 7.89 -10.21 -4.34
N GLN A 47 9.17 -10.31 -3.99
CA GLN A 47 10.27 -9.65 -4.68
C GLN A 47 10.43 -10.14 -6.13
N ALA A 48 10.36 -11.45 -6.36
CA ALA A 48 10.61 -12.03 -7.68
C ALA A 48 9.39 -11.98 -8.61
N ARG A 49 8.15 -12.02 -8.08
CA ARG A 49 6.94 -12.20 -8.91
C ARG A 49 5.98 -11.02 -8.89
N LEU A 50 5.89 -10.25 -7.80
CA LEU A 50 4.87 -9.21 -7.64
C LEU A 50 5.42 -7.81 -7.92
N LEU A 51 6.53 -7.43 -7.29
CA LEU A 51 7.11 -6.09 -7.39
C LEU A 51 7.59 -5.71 -8.82
N PRO A 52 8.26 -6.60 -9.59
CA PRO A 52 8.77 -6.24 -10.91
C PRO A 52 7.66 -5.89 -11.91
N ARG A 53 6.49 -6.54 -11.78
CA ARG A 53 5.31 -6.24 -12.61
C ARG A 53 4.76 -4.83 -12.36
N ARG A 54 5.14 -4.21 -11.24
CA ARG A 54 4.79 -2.83 -10.87
C ARG A 54 5.97 -1.86 -11.05
N GLY A 55 7.10 -2.32 -11.58
CA GLY A 55 8.32 -1.53 -11.73
C GLY A 55 9.00 -1.18 -10.39
N ILE A 56 8.71 -1.93 -9.33
CA ILE A 56 9.30 -1.73 -8.01
C ILE A 56 10.49 -2.68 -7.87
N PHE A 57 11.64 -2.13 -7.48
CA PHE A 57 12.85 -2.87 -7.13
C PHE A 57 13.14 -2.59 -5.66
N ALA A 58 13.14 -3.64 -4.84
CA ALA A 58 13.37 -3.55 -3.40
C ALA A 58 14.23 -4.74 -2.96
N ASN A 59 15.13 -4.52 -2.02
CA ASN A 59 15.87 -5.58 -1.34
C ASN A 59 14.94 -6.33 -0.35
N PRO A 60 15.26 -7.57 0.05
CA PRO A 60 14.41 -8.33 0.97
C PRO A 60 14.15 -7.61 2.31
N ASP A 61 15.11 -6.83 2.79
CA ASP A 61 15.03 -6.02 4.02
C ASP A 61 14.26 -4.69 3.84
N GLU A 62 13.84 -4.37 2.62
CA GLU A 62 12.99 -3.22 2.29
C GLU A 62 11.51 -3.62 2.11
N ILE A 63 11.17 -4.89 2.37
CA ILE A 63 9.82 -5.44 2.24
C ILE A 63 9.32 -5.86 3.63
N ILE A 64 8.13 -5.36 4.00
CA ILE A 64 7.45 -5.71 5.25
C ILE A 64 6.06 -6.25 4.90
N VAL A 65 5.71 -7.43 5.41
CA VAL A 65 4.38 -8.00 5.29
C VAL A 65 3.49 -7.43 6.39
N THR A 66 2.30 -6.96 6.00
CA THR A 66 1.36 -6.32 6.94
C THR A 66 0.02 -7.04 6.94
N LEU A 67 -0.81 -6.74 7.93
CA LEU A 67 -2.20 -7.24 7.99
C LEU A 67 -3.14 -6.55 6.98
N GLY A 68 -2.59 -5.85 5.99
CA GLY A 68 -3.30 -5.13 4.96
C GLY A 68 -2.93 -3.64 4.88
N ALA A 69 -3.52 -2.95 3.90
CA ALA A 69 -3.18 -1.56 3.59
C ALA A 69 -3.42 -0.61 4.78
N GLN A 70 -4.53 -0.75 5.52
CA GLN A 70 -4.80 0.09 6.69
C GLN A 70 -3.74 -0.10 7.79
N ASN A 71 -3.30 -1.34 8.05
CA ASN A 71 -2.24 -1.60 9.02
C ASN A 71 -0.89 -1.02 8.55
N ALA A 72 -0.56 -1.13 7.27
CA ALA A 72 0.62 -0.48 6.69
C ALA A 72 0.59 1.04 6.87
N LEU A 73 -0.55 1.68 6.55
CA LEU A 73 -0.73 3.12 6.72
C LEU A 73 -0.65 3.55 8.18
N TYR A 74 -1.20 2.76 9.10
CA TYR A 74 -1.12 3.03 10.53
C TYR A 74 0.33 2.99 11.04
N MET A 75 1.12 2.00 10.60
CA MET A 75 2.54 1.92 10.95
C MET A 75 3.33 3.11 10.38
N LEU A 76 3.11 3.47 9.11
CA LEU A 76 3.73 4.64 8.49
C LEU A 76 3.38 5.93 9.24
N ALA A 77 2.10 6.13 9.58
CA ALA A 77 1.65 7.29 10.33
C ALA A 77 2.32 7.35 11.71
N SER A 78 2.37 6.22 12.43
CA SER A 78 2.98 6.15 13.76
C SER A 78 4.49 6.38 13.74
N LEU A 79 5.16 6.03 12.64
CA LEU A 79 6.61 6.18 12.48
C LEU A 79 7.00 7.59 12.01
N LEU A 80 6.26 8.15 11.05
CA LEU A 80 6.67 9.35 10.31
C LEU A 80 5.98 10.63 10.78
N MET A 81 4.82 10.51 11.43
CA MET A 81 4.00 11.68 11.77
C MET A 81 4.12 12.04 13.24
N THR A 82 4.02 13.34 13.49
CA THR A 82 3.89 13.93 14.82
C THR A 82 2.75 14.95 14.78
N LYS A 83 2.39 15.49 15.94
CA LYS A 83 1.37 16.53 16.02
C LYS A 83 1.74 17.73 15.14
N GLY A 84 0.87 18.07 14.20
CA GLY A 84 1.07 19.17 13.24
C GLY A 84 1.82 18.77 11.97
N SER A 85 2.16 17.50 11.76
CA SER A 85 2.64 17.01 10.45
C SER A 85 1.59 17.32 9.38
N LYS A 86 2.02 17.95 8.28
CA LYS A 86 1.13 18.35 7.18
C LYS A 86 1.09 17.30 6.09
N VAL A 87 -0.11 16.84 5.75
CA VAL A 87 -0.32 15.76 4.77
C VAL A 87 -1.30 16.25 3.71
N ALA A 88 -0.78 16.50 2.50
CA ALA A 88 -1.61 16.74 1.34
C ALA A 88 -2.30 15.44 0.91
N MET A 89 -3.63 15.48 0.79
CA MET A 89 -4.44 14.31 0.43
C MET A 89 -5.46 14.64 -0.63
N GLU A 90 -5.70 13.68 -1.52
CA GLU A 90 -6.81 13.68 -2.48
C GLU A 90 -8.16 14.00 -1.80
N ASP A 91 -8.93 14.92 -2.40
CA ASP A 91 -10.28 15.30 -1.99
C ASP A 91 -11.23 15.42 -3.20
N PRO A 92 -12.27 14.57 -3.33
CA PRO A 92 -12.53 13.38 -2.49
C PRO A 92 -11.38 12.37 -2.58
N GLY A 93 -11.21 11.54 -1.55
CA GLY A 93 -10.11 10.57 -1.48
C GLY A 93 -10.41 9.43 -0.49
N TYR A 94 -9.39 8.65 -0.13
CA TYR A 94 -9.56 7.48 0.73
C TYR A 94 -9.84 7.83 2.21
N PRO A 95 -11.04 7.59 2.76
CA PRO A 95 -11.42 8.06 4.10
C PRO A 95 -10.64 7.41 5.25
N ASP A 96 -10.26 6.14 5.10
CA ASP A 96 -9.54 5.41 6.15
C ASP A 96 -8.13 5.97 6.33
N ALA A 97 -7.41 6.25 5.24
CA ALA A 97 -6.11 6.90 5.28
C ALA A 97 -6.17 8.25 6.00
N ARG A 98 -7.20 9.06 5.69
CA ARG A 98 -7.43 10.35 6.32
C ARG A 98 -7.64 10.22 7.83
N SER A 99 -8.40 9.21 8.24
CA SER A 99 -8.68 8.95 9.66
C SER A 99 -7.42 8.49 10.40
N ILE A 100 -6.62 7.61 9.78
CA ILE A 100 -5.35 7.12 10.32
C ILE A 100 -4.34 8.26 10.53
N PHE A 101 -4.16 9.13 9.54
CA PHE A 101 -3.23 10.26 9.66
C PHE A 101 -3.68 11.28 10.71
N ARG A 102 -4.98 11.59 10.78
CA ARG A 102 -5.53 12.43 11.84
C ARG A 102 -5.33 11.84 13.23
N LEU A 103 -5.48 10.52 13.38
CA LEU A 103 -5.23 9.82 14.63
C LEU A 103 -3.77 9.98 15.09
N ALA A 104 -2.82 10.03 14.16
CA ALA A 104 -1.42 10.31 14.44
C ALA A 104 -1.12 11.81 14.70
N GLY A 105 -2.14 12.68 14.67
CA GLY A 105 -2.01 14.11 14.93
C GLY A 105 -1.64 14.96 13.72
N ALA A 106 -1.76 14.41 12.50
CA ALA A 106 -1.47 15.14 11.28
C ALA A 106 -2.62 16.11 10.89
N ASP A 107 -2.22 17.25 10.34
CA ASP A 107 -3.11 18.21 9.70
C ASP A 107 -3.29 17.83 8.23
N ILE A 108 -4.52 17.52 7.86
CA ILE A 108 -4.85 17.08 6.49
C ILE A 108 -5.15 18.29 5.62
N GLU A 109 -4.37 18.45 4.56
CA GLU A 109 -4.52 19.48 3.55
C GLU A 109 -5.22 18.89 2.33
N PRO A 110 -6.53 19.14 2.14
CA PRO A 110 -7.28 18.57 1.03
C PRO A 110 -6.83 19.18 -0.30
N VAL A 111 -6.63 18.33 -1.31
CA VAL A 111 -6.21 18.73 -2.65
C VAL A 111 -7.22 18.19 -3.67
N PRO A 112 -7.78 19.04 -4.53
CA PRO A 112 -8.81 18.62 -5.47
C PRO A 112 -8.30 17.56 -6.46
N VAL A 113 -9.22 16.72 -6.92
CA VAL A 113 -8.98 15.68 -7.92
C VAL A 113 -9.81 15.99 -9.17
N ASP A 114 -9.19 15.93 -10.34
CA ASP A 114 -9.87 16.04 -11.64
C ASP A 114 -9.64 14.78 -12.50
N GLN A 115 -9.91 14.86 -13.80
CA GLN A 115 -9.79 13.70 -14.71
C GLN A 115 -8.36 13.16 -14.89
N SER A 116 -7.35 13.89 -14.41
CA SER A 116 -5.94 13.49 -14.44
C SER A 116 -5.41 13.09 -13.05
N GLY A 117 -6.26 12.96 -12.04
CA GLY A 117 -5.90 12.64 -10.65
C GLY A 117 -5.81 13.86 -9.74
N ILE A 118 -4.95 13.83 -8.72
CA ILE A 118 -4.70 14.98 -7.82
C ILE A 118 -4.17 16.20 -8.60
N VAL A 119 -4.69 17.40 -8.33
CA VAL A 119 -4.20 18.64 -8.94
C VAL A 119 -2.90 19.06 -8.24
N THR A 120 -1.77 18.66 -8.82
CA THR A 120 -0.43 18.84 -8.24
C THR A 120 -0.12 20.31 -7.90
N SER A 121 -0.54 21.26 -8.75
CA SER A 121 -0.37 22.70 -8.51
C SER A 121 -1.14 23.24 -7.29
N SER A 122 -2.12 22.50 -6.78
CA SER A 122 -2.87 22.85 -5.56
C SER A 122 -2.28 22.25 -4.28
N ILE A 123 -1.18 21.48 -4.37
CA ILE A 123 -0.47 20.95 -3.19
C ILE A 123 0.32 22.09 -2.52
N PRO A 124 0.07 22.40 -1.23
CA PRO A 124 0.83 23.41 -0.49
C PRO A 124 2.32 23.09 -0.44
N ASN A 125 3.18 24.11 -0.59
CA ASN A 125 4.64 23.94 -0.61
C ASN A 125 5.22 23.49 0.74
N ASP A 126 4.49 23.67 1.83
CA ASP A 126 4.89 23.27 3.18
C ASP A 126 4.27 21.92 3.62
N SER A 127 3.66 21.19 2.69
CA SER A 127 3.23 19.80 2.91
C SER A 127 4.47 18.92 3.15
N GLY A 128 4.55 18.23 4.29
CA GLY A 128 5.63 17.28 4.55
C GLY A 128 5.42 15.91 3.90
N PHE A 129 4.17 15.59 3.57
CA PHE A 129 3.77 14.31 2.97
C PHE A 129 2.67 14.51 1.94
N VAL A 130 2.61 13.63 0.93
CA VAL A 130 1.53 13.57 -0.04
C VAL A 130 1.01 12.14 -0.11
N PHE A 131 -0.30 11.95 0.04
CA PHE A 131 -0.97 10.66 -0.13
C PHE A 131 -1.78 10.64 -1.43
N VAL A 132 -1.49 9.67 -2.30
CA VAL A 132 -2.13 9.52 -3.61
C VAL A 132 -2.52 8.07 -3.91
N THR A 133 -3.55 7.88 -4.75
CA THR A 133 -4.00 6.59 -5.26
C THR A 133 -3.84 6.51 -6.79
N PRO A 134 -2.60 6.35 -7.30
CA PRO A 134 -2.24 6.80 -8.64
C PRO A 134 -2.72 5.90 -9.79
N SER A 135 -2.98 4.62 -9.53
CA SER A 135 -3.42 3.66 -10.57
C SER A 135 -4.93 3.70 -10.79
N HIS A 136 -5.69 3.65 -9.71
CA HIS A 136 -7.15 3.68 -9.72
C HIS A 136 -7.59 4.49 -8.50
N HIS A 137 -7.85 5.77 -8.73
CA HIS A 137 -8.17 6.68 -7.64
C HIS A 137 -9.43 6.23 -6.87
N CYS A 138 -9.44 6.38 -5.56
CA CYS A 138 -10.64 6.13 -4.75
C CYS A 138 -11.35 7.45 -4.43
N PRO A 139 -12.62 7.67 -4.83
CA PRO A 139 -13.57 6.71 -5.41
C PRO A 139 -13.72 6.81 -6.94
N THR A 140 -13.08 7.78 -7.59
CA THR A 140 -13.41 8.17 -8.97
C THR A 140 -12.83 7.27 -10.06
N MET A 141 -11.93 6.34 -9.71
CA MET A 141 -11.20 5.44 -10.60
C MET A 141 -10.31 6.12 -11.65
N VAL A 142 -10.20 7.45 -11.61
CA VAL A 142 -9.33 8.20 -12.54
C VAL A 142 -7.86 7.84 -12.25
N PRO A 143 -7.05 7.58 -13.27
CA PRO A 143 -5.62 7.37 -13.07
C PRO A 143 -4.90 8.71 -12.92
N LEU A 144 -3.80 8.72 -12.18
CA LEU A 144 -2.88 9.85 -12.16
C LEU A 144 -2.10 9.90 -13.49
N SER A 145 -2.18 11.02 -14.20
CA SER A 145 -1.50 11.22 -15.48
C SER A 145 0.04 11.10 -15.35
N ALA A 146 0.71 10.79 -16.46
CA ALA A 146 2.18 10.70 -16.48
C ALA A 146 2.85 12.03 -16.10
N GLU A 147 2.29 13.15 -16.57
CA GLU A 147 2.74 14.50 -16.22
C GLU A 147 2.66 14.75 -14.70
N ARG A 148 1.53 14.44 -14.07
CA ARG A 148 1.37 14.64 -12.62
C ARG A 148 2.22 13.70 -11.78
N ARG A 149 2.51 12.49 -12.29
CA ARG A 149 3.50 11.61 -11.65
C ARG A 149 4.88 12.27 -11.66
N GLN A 150 5.28 12.90 -12.76
CA GLN A 150 6.56 13.63 -12.82
C GLN A 150 6.55 14.86 -11.91
N ASP A 151 5.46 15.62 -11.89
CA ASP A 151 5.30 16.76 -10.98
C ASP A 151 5.46 16.38 -9.51
N LEU A 152 4.93 15.22 -9.10
CA LEU A 152 5.06 14.73 -7.72
C LEU A 152 6.50 14.26 -7.43
N LEU A 153 7.16 13.63 -8.39
CA LEU A 153 8.53 13.14 -8.24
C LEU A 153 9.58 14.26 -8.24
N ALA A 154 9.26 15.41 -8.83
CA ALA A 154 10.15 16.57 -8.92
C ALA A 154 10.05 17.53 -7.72
N ARG A 155 9.22 17.22 -6.71
CA ARG A 155 8.99 18.03 -5.52
C ARG A 155 9.97 17.74 -4.39
#